data_AF-A0ABC8INB0-F1
#
_entry.id   AF-A0ABC8INB0-F1
#
_cell.length_a   1.000
_cell.length_b   1.000
_cell.length_c   1.000
_cell.angle_alpha   90.00
_cell.angle_beta   90.00
_cell.angle_gamma   90.00
#
_symmetry.space_group_name_H-M   'P 1'
#
loop_
_entity.id
_entity.type
_entity.pdbx_description
1 polymer ?
#
loop_
_entity_poly.entity_id
_entity_poly.type
_entity_poly.pdbx_seq_one_letter_code
_entity_poly.pdbx_strand_id
1 'polypeptide(L)'
;MEEENQRSRFRKVCVFCGSHSGNREVFSDAAIELGNELVKRKIDLVYGGGSVGLMGLISRRVYEGGFHVLGIIPKALMPIEISGETVGEVRVVADMHERKAAMAQEAEAFIALPGGYGTMEELLEMITWSQLGIHKKTVGILNVDGYYNNLLALFDTGVQEGFIKPGARNIVVSAPTAKELMEKMEVSLSLYFLFCDYVVTLYLLNSLFFIFLTGIYSFTQAYCIPRKLEC
;
A
#
# COMPACT_ATOMS: atom_id res chain seq x y z
N MET A 1 5.96 29.15 -18.00
CA MET A 1 5.99 28.29 -16.81
C MET A 1 5.67 26.89 -17.30
N GLU A 2 6.68 26.04 -17.39
CA GLU A 2 6.51 24.66 -17.87
C GLU A 2 5.78 23.86 -16.80
N GLU A 3 4.50 23.60 -17.02
CA GLU A 3 3.80 22.52 -16.30
C GLU A 3 4.45 21.21 -16.77
N GLU A 4 5.45 20.73 -16.02
CA GLU A 4 5.91 19.35 -16.17
C GLU A 4 4.69 18.44 -16.04
N ASN A 5 4.30 17.83 -17.16
CA ASN A 5 3.27 16.80 -17.23
C ASN A 5 3.78 15.57 -16.45
N GLN A 6 3.66 15.62 -15.12
CA GLN A 6 4.05 14.55 -14.20
C GLN A 6 3.13 13.35 -14.44
N ARG A 7 3.53 12.49 -15.36
CA ARG A 7 2.83 11.25 -15.68
C ARG A 7 3.03 10.27 -14.51
N SER A 8 1.99 10.07 -13.72
CA SER A 8 1.92 9.06 -12.67
C SER A 8 1.89 7.65 -13.25
N ARG A 9 2.48 6.68 -12.55
CA ARG A 9 2.32 5.26 -12.89
C ARG A 9 0.96 4.69 -12.45
N PHE A 10 0.31 5.37 -11.50
CA PHE A 10 -1.00 5.02 -10.99
C PHE A 10 -2.09 5.71 -11.81
N ARG A 11 -3.17 4.98 -12.10
CA ARG A 11 -4.42 5.51 -12.66
C ARG A 11 -5.50 5.64 -11.61
N LYS A 12 -5.55 4.71 -10.65
CA LYS A 12 -6.54 4.69 -9.57
C LYS A 12 -5.86 4.54 -8.22
N VAL A 13 -6.12 5.46 -7.30
CA VAL A 13 -5.62 5.39 -5.91
C VAL A 13 -6.81 5.30 -4.95
N CYS A 14 -6.75 4.33 -4.04
CA CYS A 14 -7.72 4.23 -2.96
C CYS A 14 -7.26 5.04 -1.75
N VAL A 15 -8.13 5.92 -1.25
CA VAL A 15 -7.84 6.73 -0.06
C VAL A 15 -8.75 6.32 1.09
N PHE A 16 -8.13 5.84 2.17
CA PHE A 16 -8.76 5.61 3.47
C PHE A 16 -8.66 6.91 4.28
N CYS A 17 -9.77 7.38 4.84
CA CYS A 17 -9.78 8.62 5.62
C CYS A 17 -10.97 8.68 6.59
N GLY A 18 -10.90 9.58 7.57
CA GLY A 18 -11.96 9.74 8.55
C GLY A 18 -13.26 10.30 7.97
N SER A 19 -14.39 9.81 8.48
CA SER A 19 -15.72 10.44 8.33
C SER A 19 -15.86 11.78 9.06
N HIS A 20 -14.84 12.16 9.83
CA HIS A 20 -14.71 13.43 10.53
C HIS A 20 -13.51 14.20 10.00
N SER A 21 -13.57 15.54 9.99
CA SER A 21 -12.47 16.39 9.52
C SER A 21 -11.33 16.56 10.53
N GLY A 22 -11.50 16.06 11.76
CA GLY A 22 -10.64 16.37 12.90
C GLY A 22 -10.92 17.77 13.48
N ASN A 23 -10.26 18.09 14.59
CA ASN A 23 -10.49 19.33 15.34
C ASN A 23 -9.60 20.50 14.88
N ARG A 24 -8.74 20.28 13.87
CA ARG A 24 -7.78 21.25 13.37
C ARG A 24 -7.82 21.29 11.84
N GLU A 25 -7.74 22.50 11.28
CA GLU A 25 -7.85 22.74 9.84
C GLU A 25 -6.76 22.02 9.03
N VAL A 26 -5.57 21.82 9.61
CA VAL A 26 -4.43 21.13 8.98
C VAL A 26 -4.78 19.78 8.35
N PHE A 27 -5.76 19.05 8.91
CA PHE A 27 -6.20 17.77 8.34
C PHE A 27 -7.10 17.94 7.11
N SER A 28 -7.93 18.98 7.12
CA SER A 28 -8.77 19.35 5.98
C SER A 28 -7.91 19.87 4.83
N ASP A 29 -6.94 20.73 5.14
CA ASP A 29 -5.96 21.23 4.18
C ASP A 29 -5.18 20.09 3.53
N ALA A 30 -4.70 19.13 4.33
CA ALA A 30 -3.99 17.96 3.82
C ALA A 30 -4.84 17.07 2.90
N ALA A 31 -6.14 16.92 3.17
CA ALA A 31 -7.05 16.18 2.30
C ALA A 31 -7.25 16.90 0.95
N ILE A 32 -7.37 18.22 0.97
CA ILE A 32 -7.47 19.05 -0.24
C ILE A 32 -6.15 19.02 -1.03
N GLU A 33 -5.01 19.14 -0.35
CA GLU A 33 -3.68 19.01 -0.95
C GLU A 33 -3.49 17.65 -1.61
N LEU A 34 -3.91 16.56 -0.96
CA LEU A 34 -3.87 15.24 -1.58
C LEU A 34 -4.75 15.18 -2.83
N GLY A 35 -5.98 15.70 -2.76
CA GLY A 35 -6.85 15.81 -3.93
C GLY A 35 -6.20 16.60 -5.08
N ASN A 36 -5.54 17.73 -4.77
CA ASN A 36 -4.76 18.51 -5.75
C ASN A 36 -3.66 17.66 -6.40
N GLU A 37 -2.90 16.89 -5.62
CA GLU A 37 -1.81 16.07 -6.13
C GLU A 37 -2.30 14.90 -7.01
N LEU A 38 -3.47 14.33 -6.71
CA LEU A 38 -4.13 13.33 -7.55
C LEU A 38 -4.56 13.94 -8.90
N VAL A 39 -5.24 15.10 -8.86
CA VAL A 39 -5.70 15.83 -10.06
C VAL A 39 -4.53 16.20 -10.96
N LYS A 40 -3.45 16.77 -10.40
CA LYS A 40 -2.24 17.14 -11.16
C LYS A 40 -1.63 15.93 -11.90
N ARG A 41 -1.69 14.75 -11.28
CA ARG A 41 -1.12 13.50 -11.81
C ARG A 41 -2.10 12.69 -12.66
N LYS A 42 -3.31 13.20 -12.85
CA LYS A 42 -4.38 12.56 -13.62
C LYS A 42 -4.81 11.21 -13.05
N ILE A 43 -4.97 11.16 -11.73
CA ILE A 43 -5.31 9.95 -10.97
C ILE A 43 -6.76 10.03 -10.52
N ASP A 44 -7.51 8.97 -10.77
CA ASP A 44 -8.87 8.77 -10.30
C ASP A 44 -8.89 8.29 -8.84
N LEU A 45 -9.94 8.64 -8.10
CA LEU A 45 -10.10 8.34 -6.68
C LEU A 45 -11.04 7.15 -6.47
N VAL A 46 -10.57 6.17 -5.69
CA VAL A 46 -11.42 5.15 -5.06
C VAL A 46 -11.49 5.46 -3.56
N TYR A 47 -12.66 5.38 -2.93
CA TYR A 47 -12.77 5.65 -1.50
C TYR A 47 -14.05 5.04 -0.88
N GLY A 48 -14.29 5.32 0.40
CA GLY A 48 -15.39 4.78 1.18
C GLY A 48 -16.80 5.29 0.88
N GLY A 49 -16.97 6.24 -0.05
CA GLY A 49 -18.30 6.71 -0.47
C GLY A 49 -19.00 7.71 0.47
N GLY A 50 -18.37 8.11 1.59
CA GLY A 50 -18.93 9.13 2.48
C GLY A 50 -18.91 10.54 1.87
N SER A 51 -19.83 11.42 2.26
CA SER A 51 -19.87 12.82 1.79
C SER A 51 -19.46 13.85 2.85
N VAL A 52 -19.09 13.37 4.05
CA VAL A 52 -18.72 14.19 5.22
C VAL A 52 -17.25 14.00 5.61
N GLY A 53 -16.73 14.89 6.46
CA GLY A 53 -15.35 14.79 6.96
C GLY A 53 -14.29 14.91 5.87
N LEU A 54 -13.16 14.22 6.06
CA LEU A 54 -12.09 14.21 5.06
C LEU A 54 -12.51 13.49 3.77
N MET A 55 -13.39 12.49 3.87
CA MET A 55 -13.99 11.79 2.74
C MET A 55 -14.70 12.77 1.78
N GLY A 56 -15.53 13.67 2.31
CA GLY A 56 -16.21 14.69 1.51
C GLY A 56 -15.25 15.69 0.86
N LEU A 57 -14.21 16.10 1.59
CA LEU A 57 -13.24 17.08 1.09
C LEU A 57 -12.41 16.55 -0.08
N ILE A 58 -11.82 15.35 0.08
CA ILE A 58 -10.97 14.78 -0.98
C ILE A 58 -11.80 14.39 -2.21
N SER A 59 -12.98 13.78 -2.02
CA SER A 59 -13.84 13.38 -3.13
C SER A 59 -14.31 14.58 -3.94
N ARG A 60 -14.80 15.63 -3.28
CA ARG A 60 -15.19 16.88 -3.94
C ARG A 60 -14.02 17.50 -4.68
N ARG A 61 -12.85 17.58 -4.05
CA ARG A 61 -11.68 18.19 -4.68
C ARG A 61 -11.27 17.45 -5.94
N VAL A 62 -11.25 16.12 -5.94
CA VAL A 62 -10.89 15.31 -7.12
C VAL A 62 -11.96 15.45 -8.22
N TYR A 63 -13.23 15.40 -7.86
CA TYR A 63 -14.35 15.55 -8.78
C TYR A 63 -14.36 16.93 -9.47
N GLU A 64 -14.17 18.01 -8.72
CA GLU A 64 -14.04 19.38 -9.25
C GLU A 64 -12.79 19.54 -10.14
N GLY A 65 -11.77 18.70 -9.93
CA GLY A 65 -10.61 18.61 -10.81
C GLY A 65 -10.86 17.86 -12.13
N GLY A 66 -12.07 17.34 -12.35
CA GLY A 66 -12.47 16.65 -13.57
C GLY A 66 -12.06 15.16 -13.64
N PHE A 67 -11.69 14.55 -12.52
CA PHE A 67 -11.30 13.15 -12.44
C PHE A 67 -12.40 12.26 -11.85
N HIS A 68 -12.36 10.97 -12.17
CA HIS A 68 -13.38 10.03 -11.71
C HIS A 68 -13.24 9.79 -10.20
N VAL A 69 -14.39 9.69 -9.54
CA VAL A 69 -14.50 9.39 -8.11
C VAL A 69 -15.45 8.20 -7.97
N LEU A 70 -14.95 7.12 -7.38
CA LEU A 70 -15.69 5.90 -7.07
C LEU A 70 -15.80 5.72 -5.56
N GLY A 71 -16.98 5.96 -5.02
CA GLY A 71 -17.34 5.62 -3.65
C GLY A 71 -17.86 4.19 -3.55
N ILE A 72 -17.32 3.38 -2.64
CA ILE A 72 -17.80 2.02 -2.37
C ILE A 72 -18.31 1.97 -0.94
N ILE A 73 -19.61 1.74 -0.78
CA ILE A 73 -20.28 1.85 0.52
C ILE A 73 -21.24 0.68 0.77
N PRO A 74 -21.21 0.05 1.97
CA PRO A 74 -22.22 -0.91 2.36
C PRO A 74 -23.58 -0.24 2.49
N LYS A 75 -24.65 -0.94 2.09
CA LYS A 75 -26.03 -0.41 2.20
C LYS A 75 -26.37 0.08 3.61
N ALA A 76 -25.85 -0.59 4.64
CA ALA A 76 -26.08 -0.25 6.04
C ALA A 76 -25.43 1.07 6.48
N LEU A 77 -24.37 1.53 5.80
CA LEU A 77 -23.63 2.74 6.15
C LEU A 77 -24.09 3.98 5.38
N MET A 78 -24.90 3.83 4.32
CA MET A 78 -25.39 4.96 3.54
C MET A 78 -26.06 6.04 4.40
N PRO A 79 -26.99 5.73 5.33
CA PRO A 79 -27.64 6.77 6.13
C PRO A 79 -26.72 7.46 7.14
N ILE A 80 -25.53 6.89 7.39
CA ILE A 80 -24.59 7.33 8.42
C ILE A 80 -23.47 8.18 7.79
N GLU A 81 -22.92 7.72 6.66
CA GLU A 81 -21.74 8.34 6.02
C GLU A 81 -22.11 9.28 4.86
N ILE A 82 -23.34 9.19 4.33
CA ILE A 82 -23.83 10.09 3.28
C ILE A 82 -24.82 11.08 3.90
N SER A 83 -24.40 12.34 3.93
CA SER A 83 -25.24 13.50 4.20
C SER A 83 -25.35 14.37 2.95
N GLY A 84 -26.57 14.62 2.49
CA GLY A 84 -26.82 15.36 1.25
C GLY A 84 -26.51 14.54 0.00
N GLU A 85 -25.84 15.17 -0.97
CA GLU A 85 -25.50 14.54 -2.26
C GLU A 85 -24.17 13.80 -2.22
N THR A 86 -24.10 12.69 -2.95
CA THR A 86 -22.87 11.92 -3.16
C THR A 86 -22.00 12.56 -4.23
N VAL A 87 -20.68 12.44 -4.09
CA VAL A 87 -19.73 12.93 -5.09
C VAL A 87 -19.27 11.77 -5.98
N GLY A 88 -19.47 11.89 -7.29
CA GLY A 88 -19.07 10.87 -8.26
C GLY A 88 -20.00 9.65 -8.33
N GLU A 89 -19.43 8.51 -8.70
CA GLU A 89 -20.11 7.22 -8.78
C GLU A 89 -20.16 6.56 -7.39
N VAL A 90 -21.29 5.97 -7.03
CA VAL A 90 -21.42 5.20 -5.79
C VAL A 90 -21.81 3.76 -6.10
N ARG A 91 -20.98 2.81 -5.66
CA ARG A 91 -21.22 1.38 -5.72
C ARG A 91 -21.63 0.87 -4.34
N VAL A 92 -22.85 0.35 -4.25
CA VAL A 92 -23.38 -0.24 -3.02
C VAL A 92 -23.00 -1.71 -2.94
N VAL A 93 -22.49 -2.14 -1.77
CA VAL A 93 -22.11 -3.54 -1.49
C VAL A 93 -22.89 -4.11 -0.30
N ALA A 94 -22.83 -5.44 -0.11
CA ALA A 94 -23.61 -6.10 0.92
C ALA A 94 -23.08 -5.83 2.33
N ASP A 95 -21.75 -5.88 2.51
CA ASP A 95 -21.10 -5.80 3.83
C ASP A 95 -19.72 -5.14 3.79
N MET A 96 -19.07 -5.06 4.97
CA MET A 96 -17.74 -4.46 5.13
C MET A 96 -16.63 -5.24 4.44
N HIS A 97 -16.73 -6.56 4.31
CA HIS A 97 -15.72 -7.36 3.65
C HIS A 97 -15.77 -7.15 2.14
N GLU A 98 -16.96 -7.13 1.55
CA GLU A 98 -17.15 -6.78 0.14
C GLU A 98 -16.67 -5.36 -0.16
N ARG A 99 -16.91 -4.40 0.76
CA ARG A 99 -16.40 -3.01 0.63
C ARG A 99 -14.89 -2.99 0.46
N LYS A 100 -14.16 -3.60 1.39
CA LYS A 100 -12.69 -3.62 1.37
C LYS A 100 -12.15 -4.40 0.18
N ALA A 101 -12.73 -5.55 -0.14
CA ALA A 101 -12.35 -6.34 -1.31
C ALA A 101 -12.53 -5.57 -2.62
N ALA A 102 -13.66 -4.88 -2.80
CA ALA A 102 -13.93 -4.09 -4.00
C ALA A 102 -13.02 -2.85 -4.09
N MET A 103 -12.78 -2.13 -2.98
CA MET A 103 -11.82 -1.02 -2.95
C MET A 103 -10.40 -1.49 -3.28
N ALA A 104 -9.99 -2.63 -2.73
CA ALA A 104 -8.70 -3.23 -3.01
C ALA A 104 -8.57 -3.69 -4.46
N GLN A 105 -9.65 -4.18 -5.08
CA GLN A 105 -9.64 -4.60 -6.49
C GLN A 105 -9.52 -3.41 -7.45
N GLU A 106 -10.21 -2.30 -7.16
CA GLU A 106 -10.29 -1.14 -8.05
C GLU A 106 -9.03 -0.25 -8.05
N ALA A 107 -8.25 -0.28 -6.98
CA ALA A 107 -7.09 0.60 -6.81
C ALA A 107 -5.77 -0.02 -7.24
N GLU A 108 -4.79 0.80 -7.61
CA GLU A 108 -3.41 0.39 -7.92
C GLU A 108 -2.43 0.73 -6.78
N ALA A 109 -2.84 1.63 -5.88
CA ALA A 109 -2.16 1.96 -4.64
C ALA A 109 -3.16 2.47 -3.59
N PHE A 110 -2.70 2.50 -2.35
CA PHE A 110 -3.49 2.87 -1.18
C PHE A 110 -2.84 4.03 -0.44
N ILE A 111 -3.63 4.97 0.06
CA ILE A 111 -3.18 6.07 0.93
C ILE A 111 -4.10 6.15 2.15
N ALA A 112 -3.53 6.22 3.35
CA ALA A 112 -4.25 6.59 4.55
C ALA A 112 -4.02 8.07 4.89
N LEU A 113 -5.10 8.85 4.90
CA LEU A 113 -5.18 10.14 5.59
C LEU A 113 -5.51 9.91 7.07
N PRO A 114 -5.29 10.91 7.95
CA PRO A 114 -5.73 10.85 9.33
C PRO A 114 -7.19 10.40 9.47
N GLY A 115 -7.43 9.47 10.40
CA GLY A 115 -8.74 8.86 10.57
C GLY A 115 -8.78 7.93 11.78
N GLY A 116 -10.00 7.55 12.17
CA GLY A 116 -10.24 6.70 13.33
C GLY A 116 -9.98 5.22 13.06
N TYR A 117 -10.65 4.36 13.85
CA TYR A 117 -10.45 2.91 13.79
C TYR A 117 -10.72 2.30 12.42
N GLY A 118 -11.75 2.75 11.70
CA GLY A 118 -12.04 2.25 10.34
C GLY A 118 -10.87 2.45 9.39
N THR A 119 -10.30 3.66 9.38
CA THR A 119 -9.13 3.99 8.55
C THR A 119 -7.89 3.17 8.95
N MET A 120 -7.68 2.95 10.25
CA MET A 120 -6.56 2.14 10.73
C MET A 120 -6.73 0.66 10.36
N GLU A 121 -7.96 0.15 10.43
CA GLU A 121 -8.31 -1.24 10.07
C GLU A 121 -8.07 -1.49 8.57
N GLU A 122 -8.59 -0.61 7.71
CA GLU A 122 -8.38 -0.66 6.26
C GLU A 122 -6.89 -0.58 5.89
N LEU A 123 -6.13 0.32 6.53
CA LEU A 123 -4.69 0.48 6.32
C LEU A 123 -3.91 -0.79 6.69
N LEU A 124 -4.13 -1.32 7.91
CA LEU A 124 -3.41 -2.50 8.40
C LEU A 124 -3.71 -3.75 7.56
N GLU A 125 -4.93 -3.88 7.03
CA GLU A 125 -5.28 -4.97 6.13
C GLU A 125 -4.48 -4.89 4.82
N MET A 126 -4.36 -3.72 4.18
CA MET A 126 -3.59 -3.56 2.95
C MET A 126 -2.09 -3.76 3.15
N ILE A 127 -1.55 -3.36 4.31
CA ILE A 127 -0.17 -3.67 4.69
C ILE A 127 0.03 -5.19 4.78
N THR A 128 -0.90 -5.87 5.46
CA THR A 128 -0.86 -7.32 5.64
C THR A 128 -0.98 -8.06 4.30
N TRP A 129 -1.86 -7.63 3.41
CA TRP A 129 -2.01 -8.23 2.09
C TRP A 129 -0.75 -8.07 1.23
N SER A 130 -0.08 -6.92 1.31
CA SER A 130 1.23 -6.73 0.70
C SER A 130 2.30 -7.64 1.32
N GLN A 131 2.30 -7.81 2.64
CA GLN A 131 3.25 -8.67 3.35
C GLN A 131 3.08 -10.15 2.96
N LEU A 132 1.83 -10.59 2.78
CA LEU A 132 1.49 -11.96 2.37
C LEU A 132 1.65 -12.21 0.86
N GLY A 133 1.97 -11.16 0.08
CA GLY A 133 2.10 -11.27 -1.38
C GLY A 133 0.77 -11.41 -2.13
N ILE A 134 -0.36 -11.13 -1.48
CA ILE A 134 -1.70 -11.14 -2.10
C ILE A 134 -1.79 -10.05 -3.18
N HIS A 135 -1.12 -8.91 -2.96
CA HIS A 135 -0.93 -7.89 -3.98
C HIS A 135 0.47 -7.28 -3.91
N LYS A 136 0.83 -6.53 -4.97
CA LYS A 136 2.08 -5.76 -5.06
C LYS A 136 1.87 -4.24 -5.05
N LYS A 137 0.67 -3.79 -4.68
CA LYS A 137 0.26 -2.38 -4.66
C LYS A 137 0.96 -1.60 -3.54
N THR A 138 1.33 -0.35 -3.81
CA THR A 138 2.00 0.53 -2.84
C THR A 138 1.03 0.99 -1.76
N VAL A 139 1.49 1.03 -0.50
CA VAL A 139 0.71 1.51 0.64
C VAL A 139 1.39 2.74 1.24
N GLY A 140 0.69 3.87 1.22
CA GLY A 140 1.14 5.18 1.70
C GLY A 140 0.40 5.65 2.95
N ILE A 141 1.08 6.42 3.79
CA ILE A 141 0.51 7.14 4.93
C ILE A 141 0.84 8.61 4.78
N LEU A 142 -0.19 9.46 4.78
CA LEU A 142 0.00 10.91 4.90
C LEU A 142 0.03 11.29 6.38
N ASN A 143 1.24 11.45 6.92
CA ASN A 143 1.50 11.69 8.33
C ASN A 143 1.39 13.19 8.70
N VAL A 144 0.17 13.73 8.55
CA VAL A 144 -0.13 15.14 8.79
C VAL A 144 0.18 15.51 10.22
N ASP A 145 1.11 16.45 10.40
CA ASP A 145 1.51 16.98 11.71
C ASP A 145 1.79 15.89 12.76
N GLY A 146 2.40 14.78 12.32
CA GLY A 146 2.80 13.68 13.20
C GLY A 146 1.65 12.79 13.71
N TYR A 147 0.45 12.88 13.13
CA TYR A 147 -0.72 12.08 13.53
C TYR A 147 -0.43 10.58 13.64
N TYR A 148 0.36 10.03 12.71
CA TYR A 148 0.73 8.61 12.64
C TYR A 148 2.08 8.28 13.29
N ASN A 149 2.74 9.22 13.99
CA ASN A 149 4.04 8.95 14.64
C ASN A 149 3.97 7.75 15.58
N ASN A 150 2.93 7.64 16.39
CA ASN A 150 2.78 6.53 17.33
C ASN A 150 2.52 5.19 16.61
N LEU A 151 1.79 5.20 15.49
CA LEU A 151 1.55 3.98 14.71
C LEU A 151 2.85 3.50 14.04
N LEU A 152 3.63 4.42 13.47
CA LEU A 152 4.92 4.11 12.87
C LEU A 152 5.92 3.62 13.92
N ALA A 153 5.94 4.24 15.10
CA ALA A 153 6.74 3.77 16.24
C ALA A 153 6.33 2.36 16.69
N LEU A 154 5.02 2.06 16.71
CA LEU A 154 4.53 0.70 17.00
C LEU A 154 5.05 -0.31 15.97
N PHE A 155 5.11 0.05 14.68
CA PHE A 155 5.71 -0.82 13.66
C PHE A 155 7.20 -1.02 13.91
N ASP A 156 7.93 0.01 14.33
CA ASP A 156 9.35 -0.08 14.67
C ASP A 156 9.57 -0.99 15.90
N THR A 157 8.73 -0.89 16.93
CA THR A 157 8.72 -1.85 18.06
C THR A 157 8.44 -3.27 17.57
N GLY A 158 7.47 -3.45 16.68
CA GLY A 158 7.19 -4.76 16.08
C GLY A 158 8.41 -5.35 15.35
N VAL A 159 9.25 -4.50 14.74
CA VAL A 159 10.52 -4.94 14.13
C VAL A 159 11.54 -5.31 15.21
N GLN A 160 11.72 -4.46 16.22
CA GLN A 160 12.67 -4.67 17.31
C GLN A 160 12.39 -5.96 18.08
N GLU A 161 11.12 -6.25 18.34
CA GLU A 161 10.64 -7.42 19.07
C GLU A 161 10.47 -8.67 18.17
N GLY A 162 10.79 -8.56 16.88
CA GLY A 162 10.79 -9.70 15.95
C GLY A 162 9.44 -10.14 15.39
N PHE A 163 8.37 -9.36 15.61
CA PHE A 163 7.04 -9.62 15.04
C PHE A 163 6.92 -9.17 13.57
N ILE A 164 7.71 -8.16 13.16
CA ILE A 164 7.73 -7.64 11.79
C ILE A 164 9.15 -7.82 11.22
N LYS A 165 9.25 -8.45 10.05
CA LYS A 165 10.54 -8.57 9.36
C LYS A 165 11.04 -7.18 8.91
N PRO A 166 12.34 -6.86 8.98
CA PRO A 166 12.87 -5.57 8.52
C PRO A 166 12.48 -5.22 7.08
N GLY A 167 12.41 -6.21 6.19
CA GLY A 167 11.90 -6.00 4.83
C GLY A 167 10.44 -5.55 4.81
N ALA A 168 9.56 -6.24 5.56
CA ALA A 168 8.13 -5.93 5.60
C ALA A 168 7.84 -4.53 6.17
N ARG A 169 8.73 -4.00 7.02
CA ARG A 169 8.61 -2.62 7.53
C ARG A 169 8.66 -1.56 6.42
N ASN A 170 9.33 -1.86 5.31
CA ASN A 170 9.48 -0.96 4.16
C ASN A 170 8.27 -0.97 3.22
N ILE A 171 7.26 -1.81 3.48
CA ILE A 171 5.98 -1.80 2.75
C ILE A 171 5.29 -0.44 2.91
N VAL A 172 5.39 0.15 4.11
CA VAL A 172 4.73 1.41 4.45
C VAL A 172 5.58 2.58 3.99
N VAL A 173 5.10 3.31 2.97
CA VAL A 173 5.65 4.60 2.57
C VAL A 173 4.99 5.69 3.41
N SER A 174 5.77 6.60 3.99
CA SER A 174 5.23 7.69 4.81
C SER A 174 5.89 9.02 4.47
N ALA A 175 5.09 10.09 4.48
CA ALA A 175 5.53 11.47 4.36
C ALA A 175 4.55 12.43 5.05
N PRO A 176 5.02 13.60 5.52
CA PRO A 176 4.17 14.61 6.16
C PRO A 176 3.33 15.44 5.20
N THR A 177 3.69 15.51 3.91
CA THR A 177 2.98 16.31 2.90
C THR A 177 2.50 15.46 1.73
N ALA A 178 1.39 15.85 1.10
CA ALA A 178 0.80 15.11 -0.01
C ALA A 178 1.76 14.98 -1.20
N LYS A 179 2.47 16.07 -1.52
CA LYS A 179 3.46 16.10 -2.61
C LYS A 179 4.58 15.09 -2.38
N GLU A 180 5.21 15.15 -1.20
CA GLU A 180 6.31 14.24 -0.85
C GLU A 180 5.85 12.78 -0.80
N LEU A 181 4.63 12.52 -0.30
CA LEU A 181 4.06 11.18 -0.29
C LEU A 181 3.92 10.62 -1.70
N MET A 182 3.32 11.39 -2.62
CA MET A 182 3.13 10.98 -4.01
C MET A 182 4.47 10.73 -4.70
N GLU A 183 5.45 11.61 -4.52
CA GLU A 183 6.81 11.43 -5.06
C GLU A 183 7.48 10.14 -4.55
N LYS A 184 7.40 9.85 -3.25
CA LYS A 184 7.93 8.60 -2.68
C LYS A 184 7.20 7.37 -3.19
N MET A 185 5.87 7.45 -3.32
CA MET A 185 5.06 6.33 -3.81
C MET A 185 5.42 5.96 -5.25
N GLU A 186 5.69 6.93 -6.13
CA GLU A 186 6.11 6.69 -7.52
C GLU A 186 7.43 5.90 -7.64
N VAL A 187 8.32 5.98 -6.65
CA VAL A 187 9.65 5.33 -6.68
C VAL A 187 9.67 3.99 -5.91
N SER A 188 8.75 3.80 -4.96
CA SER A 188 8.75 2.68 -4.00
C SER A 188 8.74 1.25 -4.60
N LEU A 189 8.16 1.05 -5.81
CA LEU A 189 8.11 -0.29 -6.44
C LEU A 189 9.48 -0.85 -6.82
N SER A 190 10.54 -0.03 -6.88
CA SER A 190 11.83 -0.48 -7.40
C SER A 190 12.75 -1.14 -6.38
N LEU A 191 12.47 -1.12 -5.07
CA LEU A 191 13.45 -1.57 -4.07
C LEU A 191 13.04 -2.83 -3.30
N TYR A 192 11.76 -2.98 -2.94
CA TYR A 192 11.33 -4.13 -2.12
C TYR A 192 11.26 -5.44 -2.91
N PHE A 193 10.69 -5.42 -4.11
CA PHE A 193 10.61 -6.61 -4.96
C PHE A 193 11.95 -6.98 -5.59
N LEU A 194 12.76 -5.98 -5.96
CA LEU A 194 14.12 -6.23 -6.42
C LEU A 194 14.95 -6.94 -5.34
N PHE A 195 14.86 -6.53 -4.07
CA PHE A 195 15.52 -7.24 -2.98
C PHE A 195 14.95 -8.65 -2.74
N CYS A 196 13.63 -8.83 -2.78
CA CYS A 196 13.02 -10.13 -2.54
C CYS A 196 13.34 -11.13 -3.66
N ASP A 197 13.27 -10.71 -4.93
CA ASP A 197 13.64 -11.53 -6.08
C ASP A 197 15.15 -11.79 -6.10
N TYR A 198 16.01 -10.84 -5.72
CA TYR A 198 17.45 -11.08 -5.61
C TYR A 198 17.79 -12.10 -4.53
N VAL A 199 17.17 -12.02 -3.35
CA VAL A 199 17.41 -12.97 -2.25
C VAL A 199 16.89 -14.36 -2.61
N VAL A 200 15.70 -14.47 -3.21
CA VAL A 200 15.17 -15.77 -3.69
C VAL A 200 16.06 -16.35 -4.79
N THR A 201 16.54 -15.52 -5.73
CA THR A 201 17.46 -15.95 -6.79
C THR A 201 18.82 -16.39 -6.21
N LEU A 202 19.36 -15.67 -5.23
CA LEU A 202 20.60 -16.07 -4.53
C LEU A 202 20.42 -17.36 -3.73
N TYR A 203 19.26 -17.56 -3.08
CA TYR A 203 18.96 -18.79 -2.36
C TYR A 203 18.80 -19.97 -3.32
N LEU A 204 18.11 -19.80 -4.44
CA LEU A 204 17.98 -20.84 -5.47
C LEU A 204 19.33 -21.17 -6.12
N LEU A 205 20.17 -20.17 -6.41
CA LEU A 205 21.53 -20.37 -6.91
C LEU A 205 22.42 -21.09 -5.88
N ASN A 206 22.35 -20.71 -4.60
CA ASN A 206 23.09 -21.40 -3.55
C ASN A 206 22.58 -22.83 -3.31
N SER A 207 21.27 -23.08 -3.39
CA SER A 207 20.71 -24.42 -3.32
C SER A 207 21.09 -25.27 -4.53
N LEU A 208 21.11 -24.72 -5.75
CA LEU A 208 21.65 -25.43 -6.92
C LEU A 208 23.15 -25.72 -6.79
N PHE A 209 23.93 -24.78 -6.22
CA PHE A 209 25.35 -24.98 -5.96
C PHE A 209 25.58 -26.07 -4.89
N PHE A 210 24.73 -26.15 -3.87
CA PHE A 210 24.76 -27.20 -2.86
C PHE A 210 24.36 -28.57 -3.43
N ILE A 211 23.38 -28.63 -4.33
CA ILE A 211 22.99 -29.85 -5.07
C ILE A 211 24.13 -30.30 -6.00
N PHE A 212 24.82 -29.37 -6.68
CA PHE A 212 25.99 -29.69 -7.50
C PHE A 212 27.16 -30.20 -6.66
N LEU A 213 27.44 -29.60 -5.50
CA LEU A 213 28.51 -30.06 -4.60
C LEU A 213 28.20 -31.43 -3.99
N THR A 214 26.97 -31.67 -3.52
CA THR A 214 26.58 -32.98 -2.98
C THR A 214 26.46 -34.07 -4.06
N GLY A 215 26.07 -33.71 -5.28
CA GLY A 215 26.06 -34.61 -6.44
C GLY A 215 27.47 -35.00 -6.93
N ILE A 216 28.45 -34.09 -6.84
CA ILE A 216 29.85 -34.37 -7.17
C ILE A 216 30.51 -35.23 -6.08
N TYR A 217 30.23 -34.98 -4.80
CA TYR A 217 30.79 -35.76 -3.68
C TYR A 217 30.28 -37.21 -3.62
N SER A 218 29.08 -37.51 -4.14
CA SER A 218 28.59 -38.90 -4.24
C SER A 218 29.15 -39.68 -5.45
N PHE A 219 29.74 -39.01 -6.45
CA PHE A 219 30.29 -39.69 -7.63
C PHE A 219 31.76 -40.11 -7.48
N THR A 220 32.50 -39.52 -6.53
CA THR A 220 33.93 -39.83 -6.31
C THR A 220 34.21 -40.95 -5.30
N GLN A 221 33.20 -41.56 -4.67
CA GLN A 221 33.39 -42.71 -3.77
C GLN A 221 33.08 -44.09 -4.40
N ALA A 222 32.62 -44.14 -5.65
CA ALA A 222 32.26 -45.41 -6.32
C ALA A 222 33.38 -46.03 -7.19
N TYR A 223 34.52 -45.36 -7.38
CA TYR A 223 35.64 -45.86 -8.19
C TYR A 223 36.99 -45.69 -7.49
N CYS A 224 37.23 -46.42 -6.40
CA CYS A 224 38.58 -46.68 -5.93
C CYS A 224 38.62 -48.01 -5.15
N ILE A 225 38.54 -49.13 -5.89
CA ILE A 225 38.90 -50.47 -5.38
C ILE A 225 40.33 -50.77 -5.87
N PRO A 226 41.36 -50.75 -5.01
CA PRO A 226 42.68 -51.22 -5.40
C PRO A 226 42.72 -52.75 -5.44
N ARG A 227 43.00 -53.32 -6.62
CA ARG A 227 43.40 -54.72 -6.79
C ARG A 227 44.74 -54.95 -6.08
N LYS A 228 44.78 -55.84 -5.09
CA LYS A 228 46.01 -56.52 -4.66
C LYS A 228 46.36 -57.60 -5.68
N LEU A 229 47.59 -57.60 -6.18
CA LEU A 229 48.24 -58.72 -6.84
C LEU A 229 49.65 -58.82 -6.23
N GLU A 230 49.86 -59.84 -5.39
CA GLU A 230 51.17 -60.32 -4.97
C GLU A 230 51.56 -61.51 -5.86
N CYS A 231 52.63 -61.34 -6.63
CA CYS A 231 53.84 -62.15 -6.59
C CYS A 231 55.01 -61.21 -6.88
#